data_AF-A0A7W6RGC9-F1
#
_entry.id   AF-A0A7W6RGC9-F1
#
_cell.length_a   1.000
_cell.length_b   1.000
_cell.length_c   1.000
_cell.angle_alpha   90.00
_cell.angle_beta   90.00
_cell.angle_gamma   90.00
#
_symmetry.space_group_name_H-M   'P 1'
#
loop_
_entity.id
_entity.type
_entity.pdbx_description
1 polymer ?
#
loop_
_entity_poly.entity_id
_entity_poly.type
_entity_poly.pdbx_seq_one_letter_code
_entity_poly.pdbx_strand_id
1 'polypeptide(L)' 'MQNTPASSPESTMLIPARIVRAELGGISDMTLWRWLRRPDLEFPQPVVIARRRYWRRTDLEDWKRRLDTG' A
#
# COMPACT_ATOMS: atom_id res chain seq x y z
N MET A 1 -16.82 8.52 20.23
CA MET A 1 -16.00 9.63 19.66
C MET A 1 -14.56 9.13 19.63
N GLN A 2 -13.98 8.85 18.46
CA GLN A 2 -12.57 8.45 18.38
C GLN A 2 -11.75 9.61 17.81
N ASN A 3 -10.68 9.90 18.53
CA ASN A 3 -9.88 11.13 18.57
C ASN A 3 -9.26 11.57 17.22
N THR A 4 -9.38 12.88 16.97
CA THR A 4 -8.31 13.85 16.61
C THR A 4 -7.35 13.55 15.44
N PRO A 5 -7.30 14.41 14.39
CA PRO A 5 -6.29 14.34 13.33
C PRO A 5 -4.94 14.89 13.84
N ALA A 6 -4.19 14.08 14.58
CA ALA A 6 -2.83 14.39 14.98
C ALA A 6 -1.88 13.43 14.26
N SER A 7 -1.07 13.99 13.35
CA SER A 7 0.15 13.44 12.75
C SER A 7 0.62 12.11 13.36
N SER A 8 0.05 10.99 12.91
CA SER A 8 0.39 9.67 13.45
C SER A 8 1.64 9.10 12.78
N PRO A 9 2.58 8.51 13.54
CA PRO A 9 3.78 7.88 12.98
C PRO A 9 3.45 6.68 12.05
N GLU A 10 2.20 6.19 12.07
CA GLU A 10 1.72 5.16 11.15
C GLU A 10 1.75 5.59 9.67
N SER A 11 1.68 6.90 9.39
CA SER A 11 1.76 7.45 8.04
C SER A 11 3.11 7.21 7.35
N THR A 12 4.20 7.14 8.13
CA THR A 12 5.56 6.85 7.65
C THR A 12 5.90 5.35 7.69
N MET A 13 4.98 4.52 8.20
CA MET A 13 5.25 3.09 8.35
C MET A 13 5.47 2.43 6.98
N LEU A 14 6.67 1.86 6.80
CA LEU A 14 7.00 1.05 5.65
C LEU A 14 6.58 -0.41 5.89
N ILE A 15 5.63 -0.88 5.09
CA ILE A 15 5.12 -2.25 5.16
C ILE A 15 5.74 -3.12 4.05
N PRO A 16 6.22 -4.33 4.37
CA PRO A 16 6.81 -5.21 3.37
C PRO A 16 5.74 -5.83 2.47
N ALA A 17 6.15 -6.31 1.28
CA ALA A 17 5.27 -6.98 0.30
C ALA A 17 4.33 -8.03 0.92
N ARG A 18 4.82 -8.80 1.90
CA ARG A 18 4.04 -9.78 2.66
C ARG A 18 2.76 -9.20 3.27
N ILE A 19 2.90 -8.06 3.94
CA ILE A 19 1.78 -7.42 4.65
C ILE A 19 0.85 -6.78 3.64
N VAL A 20 1.39 -6.08 2.64
CA VAL A 20 0.61 -5.51 1.53
C VAL A 20 -0.29 -6.58 0.88
N ARG A 21 0.26 -7.76 0.60
CA ARG A 21 -0.48 -8.88 0.02
C ARG A 21 -1.62 -9.35 0.91
N ALA A 22 -1.38 -9.50 2.21
CA ALA A 22 -2.41 -9.91 3.18
C ALA A 22 -3.54 -8.86 3.27
N GLU A 23 -3.17 -7.58 3.35
CA GLU A 23 -4.09 -6.43 3.43
C GLU A 23 -5.00 -6.26 2.21
N LEU A 24 -4.59 -6.79 1.06
CA LEU A 24 -5.31 -6.70 -0.21
C LEU A 24 -6.15 -7.97 -0.49
N GLY A 25 -6.45 -8.76 0.54
CA GLY A 25 -7.20 -10.01 0.40
C GLY A 25 -6.34 -11.25 0.13
N GLY A 26 -5.05 -11.21 0.50
CA GLY A 26 -4.15 -12.36 0.37
C GLY A 26 -3.62 -12.59 -1.04
N ILE A 27 -3.41 -11.54 -1.84
CA ILE A 27 -2.98 -11.66 -3.24
C ILE A 27 -1.57 -12.23 -3.38
N SER A 28 -1.30 -12.88 -4.52
CA SER A 28 0.03 -13.40 -4.87
C SER A 28 1.02 -12.32 -5.30
N ASP A 29 2.33 -12.59 -5.20
CA ASP A 29 3.38 -11.65 -5.66
C ASP A 29 3.24 -11.31 -7.16
N MET A 30 2.75 -12.25 -7.97
CA MET A 30 2.47 -12.03 -9.39
C MET A 30 1.34 -11.01 -9.62
N THR A 31 0.31 -11.00 -8.77
CA THR A 31 -0.76 -9.99 -8.82
C THR A 31 -0.19 -8.63 -8.49
N LEU A 32 0.60 -8.54 -7.42
CA LEU A 32 1.27 -7.31 -7.01
C LEU A 32 2.18 -6.79 -8.13
N TRP A 33 2.96 -7.66 -8.76
CA TRP A 33 3.80 -7.33 -9.92
C TRP A 33 3.00 -6.87 -11.13
N ARG A 34 1.83 -7.47 -11.41
CA ARG A 34 0.95 -7.06 -12.50
C ARG A 34 0.38 -5.67 -12.24
N TRP A 35 -0.01 -5.36 -11.01
CA TRP A 35 -0.52 -4.05 -10.62
C TRP A 35 0.55 -2.97 -10.75
N LEU A 36 1.79 -3.25 -10.37
CA LEU A 36 2.93 -2.34 -10.59
C LEU A 36 3.18 -2.00 -12.07
N ARG A 37 2.68 -2.83 -12.99
CA ARG A 37 2.82 -2.63 -14.45
C ARG A 37 1.56 -2.09 -15.10
N ARG A 38 0.47 -1.94 -14.35
CA ARG A 38 -0.80 -1.41 -14.84
C ARG A 38 -0.91 0.05 -14.42
N PRO A 39 -0.64 1.01 -15.33
CA PRO A 39 -0.80 2.42 -15.02
C PRO A 39 -2.27 2.75 -14.70
N ASP A 40 -3.22 2.00 -15.25
CA ASP A 40 -4.66 2.17 -15.02
C ASP A 40 -5.09 1.98 -13.56
N LEU A 41 -4.32 1.20 -12.79
CA LEU A 41 -4.60 0.95 -11.37
C LEU A 41 -4.00 2.02 -10.46
N GLU A 42 -3.11 2.87 -10.97
CA GLU A 42 -2.39 3.89 -10.20
C GLU A 42 -1.80 3.35 -8.88
N PHE A 43 -1.34 2.10 -8.91
CA PHE A 43 -0.89 1.41 -7.70
C PHE A 43 0.42 2.01 -7.19
N PRO A 44 0.58 2.24 -5.87
CA PRO A 44 1.75 2.92 -5.33
C PRO A 44 3.05 2.16 -5.58
N GLN A 45 4.11 2.91 -5.89
CA GLN A 45 5.42 2.35 -6.18
C GLN A 45 6.14 1.90 -4.89
N PRO A 46 6.83 0.73 -4.91
CA PRO A 46 7.59 0.26 -3.78
C PRO A 46 8.90 1.03 -3.61
N VAL A 47 9.24 1.27 -2.34
CA VAL A 47 10.58 1.62 -1.91
C VAL A 47 11.40 0.33 -1.78
N VAL A 48 12.53 0.23 -2.48
CA VAL A 48 13.42 -0.93 -2.41
C VAL A 48 14.52 -0.67 -1.38
N ILE A 49 14.54 -1.45 -0.30
CA ILE A 49 15.55 -1.39 0.76
C ILE A 49 16.15 -2.78 0.89
N ALA A 50 17.48 -2.91 0.75
CA ALA A 50 18.19 -4.19 0.85
C ALA A 50 17.55 -5.32 0.00
N ARG A 51 17.21 -5.03 -1.27
CA ARG A 51 16.56 -5.95 -2.23
C ARG A 51 15.14 -6.38 -1.86
N ARG A 52 14.55 -5.82 -0.81
CA ARG A 52 13.16 -6.06 -0.40
C ARG A 52 12.29 -4.86 -0.76
N ARG A 53 11.06 -5.15 -1.16
CA ARG A 53 10.06 -4.15 -1.57
C ARG A 53 9.21 -3.77 -0.36
N TYR A 54 9.15 -2.47 -0.09
CA TYR A 54 8.35 -1.86 0.97
C TYR A 54 7.42 -0.82 0.38
N TRP A 55 6.24 -0.65 0.97
CA TRP A 55 5.29 0.39 0.60
C TRP A 55 5.04 1.26 1.80
N ARG A 56 4.80 2.55 1.59
CA ARG A 56 4.31 3.39 2.68
C ARG A 56 2.86 3.05 2.93
N ARG A 57 2.50 2.96 4.20
CA ARG A 57 1.12 2.69 4.61
C ARG A 57 0.17 3.76 4.06
N THR A 58 0.57 5.03 4.14
CA THR A 58 -0.27 6.16 3.68
C THR A 58 -0.58 6.08 2.19
N ASP A 59 0.40 5.74 1.35
CA ASP A 59 0.20 5.59 -0.10
C ASP A 59 -0.78 4.45 -0.40
N LEU A 60 -0.72 3.35 0.37
CA LEU A 60 -1.63 2.21 0.21
C LEU A 60 -3.06 2.56 0.65
N GLU A 61 -3.21 3.30 1.75
CA GLU A 61 -4.51 3.74 2.28
C GLU A 61 -5.18 4.76 1.37
N ASP A 62 -4.41 5.70 0.83
CA ASP A 62 -4.90 6.67 -0.16
C ASP A 62 -5.38 5.95 -1.44
N TRP A 63 -4.61 4.99 -1.92
CA TRP A 63 -5.00 4.15 -3.06
C TRP A 63 -6.28 3.33 -2.78
N LYS A 64 -6.40 2.71 -1.59
CA LYS A 64 -7.62 2.00 -1.19
C LYS A 64 -8.84 2.93 -1.17
N ARG A 65 -8.68 4.16 -0.67
CA ARG A 65 -9.74 5.17 -0.63
C ARG A 65 -10.21 5.58 -2.03
N ARG A 66 -9.28 5.69 -2.99
CA ARG A 66 -9.61 5.94 -4.40
C ARG A 66 -10.41 4.81 -5.01
N LEU A 67 -10.07 3.55 -4.69
CA LEU A 67 -10.81 2.37 -5.17
C LEU A 67 -12.21 2.23 -4.55
N ASP A 68 -12.38 2.62 -3.30
CA ASP A 68 -13.66 2.55 -2.57
C ASP A 68 -14.67 3.59 -3.06
N THR A 69 -14.22 4.67 -3.72
CA THR A 69 -15.10 5.68 -4.29
C THR A 69 -15.75 5.13 -5.57
N GLY A 70 -16.81 4.32 -5.42
CA GLY A 70 -17.68 3.79 -6.47
C GLY A 70 -19.15 3.93 -6.11
#